data_AF-A0A968E371-F1
#
_entry.id   AF-A0A968E371-F1
#
_cell.length_a   1.000
_cell.length_b   1.000
_cell.length_c   1.000
_cell.angle_alpha   90.00
_cell.angle_beta   90.00
_cell.angle_gamma   90.00
#
_symmetry.space_group_name_H-M   'P 1'
#
loop_
_entity.id
_entity.type
_entity.pdbx_description
1 polymer ?
#
loop_
_entity_poly.entity_id
_entity_poly.type
_entity_poly.pdbx_seq_one_letter_code
_entity_poly.pdbx_strand_id
1 'polypeptide(L)'
;KNRSRLSDAPGNANYTLSVLPPSIDVRDLKGSTSKLGAEPDGTELQYTNNNFSQNPWWATHQFANNNIRDRFMGSGTLRYDIMEWLYVRGRIGMD
;
A
#
# COMPACT_ATOMS: atom_id res chain seq x y z
N LYS A 1 -7.23 2.43 4.81
CA LYS A 1 -5.82 2.46 5.32
C LYS A 1 -4.90 2.08 4.14
N ASN A 2 -4.00 2.98 3.71
CA ASN A 2 -3.27 2.86 2.45
C ASN A 2 -2.32 1.63 2.40
N ARG A 3 -2.37 0.85 1.31
CA ARG A 3 -1.43 -0.23 1.02
C ARG A 3 -0.12 0.36 0.49
N SER A 4 1.02 -0.11 0.99
CA SER A 4 2.34 0.27 0.45
C SER A 4 2.44 -0.20 -1.02
N ARG A 5 2.83 0.71 -1.91
CA ARG A 5 3.21 0.35 -3.28
C ARG A 5 4.59 -0.29 -3.20
N LEU A 6 4.66 -1.60 -3.47
CA LEU A 6 5.88 -2.40 -3.26
C LEU A 6 6.83 -2.40 -4.46
N SER A 7 6.40 -1.92 -5.64
CA SER A 7 7.05 -2.37 -6.88
C SER A 7 7.61 -1.28 -7.80
N ASP A 8 7.33 0.01 -7.60
CA ASP A 8 7.81 1.04 -8.52
C ASP A 8 8.23 2.32 -7.77
N ALA A 9 9.19 3.05 -8.35
CA ALA A 9 9.77 4.26 -7.78
C ALA A 9 8.75 5.41 -7.55
N PRO A 10 7.73 5.63 -8.43
CA PRO A 10 6.68 6.59 -8.17
C PRO A 10 5.67 6.08 -7.11
N GLY A 11 5.54 6.81 -6.01
CA GLY A 11 4.59 6.52 -4.93
C GLY A 11 5.08 5.46 -3.92
N ASN A 12 6.38 5.17 -3.87
CA ASN A 12 7.00 4.28 -2.89
C ASN A 12 8.06 5.02 -2.05
N ALA A 13 7.66 5.53 -0.89
CA ALA A 13 8.56 6.24 0.01
C ALA A 13 9.76 5.40 0.49
N ASN A 14 9.63 4.07 0.59
CA ASN A 14 10.74 3.20 1.01
C ASN A 14 11.84 3.11 -0.06
N TYR A 15 11.45 3.11 -1.34
CA TYR A 15 12.40 3.15 -2.43
C TYR A 15 13.15 4.47 -2.44
N THR A 16 12.43 5.59 -2.29
CA THR A 16 13.05 6.92 -2.24
C THR A 16 14.07 7.05 -1.11
N LEU A 17 13.75 6.60 0.11
CA LEU A 17 14.70 6.65 1.23
C LEU A 17 15.98 5.83 0.98
N SER A 18 15.89 4.78 0.17
CA SER A 18 17.04 3.91 -0.16
C SER A 18 17.96 4.51 -1.22
N VAL A 19 17.45 5.41 -2.07
CA VAL A 19 18.21 6.07 -3.15
C VAL A 19 18.53 7.54 -2.85
N LEU A 20 18.06 8.06 -1.72
CA LEU A 20 18.33 9.43 -1.30
C LEU A 20 19.82 9.59 -1.00
N PRO A 21 20.50 10.60 -1.57
CA PRO A 21 21.88 10.91 -1.22
C PRO A 21 22.01 11.21 0.29
N PRO A 22 23.02 10.66 0.98
CA PRO A 22 23.19 10.90 2.42
C PRO A 22 23.53 12.37 2.76
N SER A 23 23.80 13.20 1.76
CA SER A 23 24.03 14.63 1.89
C SER A 23 22.76 15.47 2.05
N ILE A 24 21.57 14.88 1.90
CA ILE A 24 20.27 15.58 1.99
C ILE A 24 19.49 15.02 3.19
N ASP A 25 19.07 15.88 4.13
CA ASP A 25 18.15 15.45 5.19
C ASP A 25 16.72 15.31 4.62
N VAL A 26 16.10 14.15 4.87
CA VAL A 26 14.69 13.88 4.57
C VAL A 26 13.75 14.94 5.12
N ARG A 27 14.10 15.59 6.22
CA ARG A 27 13.30 16.67 6.83
C ARG A 27 13.23 17.92 5.95
N ASP A 28 14.27 18.20 5.17
CA ASP A 28 14.29 19.34 4.25
C ASP A 28 13.32 19.13 3.10
N LEU A 29 13.07 17.87 2.74
CA LEU A 29 12.11 17.46 1.72
C LEU A 29 10.65 17.56 2.17
N LYS A 30 10.38 17.95 3.42
CA LYS A 30 9.02 18.16 3.91
C LYS A 30 8.34 19.35 3.23
N GLY A 31 9.12 20.34 2.77
CA GLY A 31 8.62 21.61 2.25
C GLY A 31 8.13 22.55 3.36
N SER A 32 7.95 23.82 3.01
CA SER A 32 7.49 24.88 3.91
C SER A 32 5.95 25.03 3.95
N THR A 33 5.24 24.27 3.13
CA THR A 33 3.79 24.40 2.92
C THR A 33 3.00 23.43 3.80
N SER A 34 1.69 23.66 3.92
CA SER A 34 0.77 22.72 4.59
C SER A 34 0.63 21.39 3.85
N LYS A 35 1.01 21.35 2.57
CA LYS A 35 1.02 20.15 1.73
C LYS A 35 2.41 19.51 1.78
N LEU A 36 2.57 18.51 2.64
CA LEU A 36 3.86 17.85 2.85
C LEU A 36 4.45 17.28 1.55
N GLY A 37 5.70 17.63 1.28
CA GLY A 37 6.44 17.24 0.07
C GLY A 37 6.12 18.09 -1.16
N ALA A 38 5.47 19.24 -0.99
CA ALA A 38 5.08 20.12 -2.10
C ALA A 38 5.74 21.51 -2.03
N GLU A 39 6.02 22.04 -3.22
CA GLU A 39 6.38 23.44 -3.48
C GLU A 39 5.18 24.38 -3.19
N PRO A 40 5.40 25.70 -3.02
CA PRO A 40 4.33 26.69 -2.84
C PRO A 40 3.28 26.72 -3.97
N ASP A 41 3.67 26.30 -5.17
CA ASP A 41 2.77 26.16 -6.33
C ASP A 41 1.91 24.87 -6.30
N GLY A 42 2.12 24.02 -5.29
CA GLY A 42 1.40 22.77 -5.10
C GLY A 42 1.96 21.58 -5.89
N THR A 43 3.04 21.77 -6.64
CA THR A 43 3.78 20.70 -7.34
C THR A 43 4.69 19.93 -6.39
N GLU A 44 5.22 18.80 -6.84
CA GLU A 44 6.13 17.98 -6.03
C GLU A 44 7.47 18.70 -5.80
N LEU A 45 7.91 18.77 -4.55
CA LEU A 45 9.23 19.29 -4.20
C LEU A 45 10.30 18.27 -4.60
N GLN A 46 10.83 18.42 -5.81
CA GLN A 46 11.84 17.51 -6.35
C GLN A 46 13.23 17.79 -5.74
N TYR A 47 13.94 16.72 -5.37
CA TYR A 47 15.32 16.80 -4.86
C TYR A 47 16.35 16.36 -5.90
N THR A 48 15.90 15.85 -7.05
CA THR A 48 16.72 15.53 -8.22
C THR A 48 15.95 15.87 -9.48
N ASN A 49 16.65 16.05 -10.59
CA ASN A 49 16.04 16.24 -11.92
C ASN A 49 15.50 14.91 -12.51
N ASN A 50 15.19 13.93 -11.67
CA ASN A 50 14.69 12.62 -12.05
C ASN A 50 13.23 12.47 -11.60
N ASN A 51 12.31 12.49 -12.56
CA ASN A 51 10.87 12.35 -12.33
C ASN A 51 10.44 10.98 -11.78
N PHE A 52 11.32 9.97 -11.82
CA PHE A 52 11.06 8.66 -11.23
C PHE A 52 11.41 8.60 -9.74
N SER A 53 12.22 9.54 -9.25
CA SER A 53 12.64 9.60 -7.84
C SER A 53 11.80 10.62 -7.09
N GLN A 54 10.61 10.18 -6.66
CA GLN A 54 9.62 11.03 -6.01
C GLN A 54 9.97 11.33 -4.55
N ASN A 55 9.66 12.53 -4.07
CA ASN A 55 9.87 12.98 -2.70
C ASN A 55 9.16 12.05 -1.70
N PRO A 56 9.82 11.60 -0.61
CA PRO A 56 9.23 10.67 0.35
C PRO A 56 7.93 11.19 0.98
N TRP A 57 7.86 12.50 1.27
CA TRP A 57 6.69 13.14 1.86
C TRP A 57 5.53 13.21 0.87
N TRP A 58 5.83 13.49 -0.40
CA TRP A 58 4.85 13.49 -1.49
C TRP A 58 4.31 12.08 -1.74
N ALA A 59 5.19 11.09 -1.87
CA ALA A 59 4.85 9.68 -2.04
C ALA A 59 3.95 9.13 -0.90
N THR A 60 4.13 9.63 0.32
CA THR A 60 3.37 9.18 1.49
C THR A 60 2.02 9.89 1.66
N HIS A 61 1.96 11.20 1.39
CA HIS A 61 0.80 12.02 1.75
C HIS A 61 -0.11 12.35 0.56
N GLN A 62 0.42 12.38 -0.66
CA GLN A 62 -0.37 12.72 -1.86
C GLN A 62 -0.93 11.50 -2.59
N PHE A 63 -0.41 10.31 -2.29
CA PHE A 63 -0.96 9.06 -2.80
C PHE A 63 -1.97 8.48 -1.80
N ALA A 64 -3.25 8.77 -2.03
CA ALA A 64 -4.34 8.05 -1.39
C ALA A 64 -4.57 6.72 -2.12
N ASN A 65 -4.32 5.61 -1.45
CA ASN A 65 -4.59 4.27 -1.97
C ASN A 65 -5.64 3.59 -1.09
N ASN A 66 -6.89 4.07 -1.20
CA ASN A 66 -7.99 3.53 -0.43
C ASN A 66 -8.51 2.26 -1.10
N ASN A 67 -8.14 1.10 -0.56
CA ASN A 67 -8.67 -0.18 -1.01
C ASN A 67 -9.69 -0.66 0.02
N ILE A 68 -10.97 -0.57 -0.33
CA ILE A 68 -12.06 -1.16 0.44
C ILE A 68 -12.22 -2.59 -0.09
N ARG A 69 -11.86 -3.57 0.74
CA ARG A 69 -11.98 -5.00 0.40
C ARG A 69 -13.00 -5.62 1.33
N ASP A 70 -14.22 -5.77 0.84
CA ASP A 70 -15.26 -6.54 1.50
C ASP A 70 -15.09 -8.02 1.12
N ARG A 71 -14.90 -8.89 2.12
CA ARG A 71 -14.77 -10.33 1.91
C ARG A 71 -15.71 -11.06 2.87
N PHE A 72 -16.62 -11.86 2.32
CA PHE A 72 -17.56 -12.68 3.09
C PHE A 72 -17.12 -14.14 2.99
N MET A 73 -16.38 -14.61 4.00
CA MET A 73 -15.92 -16.00 4.05
C MET A 73 -16.92 -16.84 4.83
N GLY A 74 -17.73 -17.61 4.09
CA GLY A 74 -18.65 -18.58 4.65
C GLY A 74 -18.19 -19.99 4.33
N SER A 75 -18.05 -20.85 5.34
CA SER A 75 -17.80 -22.28 5.13
C SER A 75 -18.73 -23.13 5.97
N GLY A 76 -19.29 -24.17 5.34
CA GLY A 76 -20.18 -25.13 5.97
C GLY A 76 -19.77 -26.54 5.61
N THR A 77 -19.79 -27.45 6.59
CA THR A 77 -19.52 -28.87 6.36
C THR A 77 -20.69 -29.68 6.88
N LEU A 78 -21.25 -30.52 6.01
CA LEU A 78 -22.32 -31.45 6.35
C LEU A 78 -21.76 -32.87 6.30
N ARG A 79 -21.97 -33.64 7.36
CA ARG A 79 -21.63 -35.06 7.43
C ARG A 79 -22.88 -35.85 7.77
N TYR A 80 -23.09 -36.95 7.04
CA TYR A 80 -24.15 -37.90 7.29
C TYR A 80 -23.55 -39.31 7.37
N ASP A 81 -23.74 -39.97 8.51
CA ASP A 81 -23.29 -41.34 8.74
C ASP A 81 -24.40 -42.30 8.28
N ILE A 82 -24.10 -43.15 7.29
CA ILE A 82 -25.04 -44.11 6.70
C ILE A 82 -24.98 -45.44 7.48
N MET A 83 -23.77 -45.85 7.87
CA MET A 83 -23.48 -47.00 8.73
C MET A 83 -22.32 -46.64 9.67
N GLU A 84 -22.07 -47.44 10.70
CA GLU A 84 -20.96 -47.21 11.65
C GLU A 84 -19.59 -47.09 10.95
N TRP A 85 -19.43 -47.73 9.78
CA TRP A 85 -18.21 -47.69 8.97
C TRP A 85 -18.31 -46.83 7.70
N LEU A 86 -19.50 -46.33 7.34
CA LEU A 86 -19.73 -45.62 6.07
C LEU A 86 -20.41 -44.27 6.30
N TYR A 87 -19.79 -43.20 5.81
CA TYR A 87 -20.36 -41.87 5.85
C TYR A 87 -20.13 -41.10 4.56
N VAL A 88 -20.96 -40.09 4.32
CA VAL A 88 -20.80 -39.13 3.25
C VAL A 88 -20.62 -37.74 3.86
N ARG A 89 -19.67 -36.97 3.31
CA ARG A 89 -19.40 -35.60 3.72
C ARG A 89 -19.43 -34.66 2.53
N GLY A 90 -20.22 -33.60 2.63
CA GLY A 90 -20.21 -32.47 1.72
C GLY A 90 -19.55 -31.27 2.39
N ARG A 91 -18.72 -30.53 1.64
CA ARG A 91 -18.16 -29.25 2.06
C ARG A 91 -18.55 -28.19 1.04
N ILE A 92 -19.13 -27.09 1.52
CA ILE A 92 -19.39 -25.91 0.72
C ILE A 92 -18.58 -24.74 1.30
N GLY A 93 -17.96 -23.98 0.42
CA GLY A 93 -17.24 -22.77 0.78
C GLY A 93 -17.48 -21.71 -0.30
N MET A 94 -17.75 -20.48 0.13
CA MET A 94 -17.67 -19.29 -0.72
C MET A 94 -16.60 -18.37 -0.14
N ASP A 95 -15.75 -17.87 -1.04
CA ASP A 95 -14.68 -16.91 -0.75
C ASP A 95 -15.05 -15.51 -1.22
#